data_AF-R9GU54-F1
#
_entry.id   AF-R9GU54-F1
#
_cell.length_a   1.000
_cell.length_b   1.000
_cell.length_c   1.000
_cell.angle_alpha   90.00
_cell.angle_beta   90.00
_cell.angle_gamma   90.00
#
_symmetry.space_group_name_H-M   'P 1'
#
loop_
_entity.id
_entity.type
_entity.pdbx_description
1 polymer ?
#
loop_
_entity_poly.entity_id
_entity_poly.type
_entity_poly.pdbx_seq_one_letter_code
_entity_poly.pdbx_strand_id
1 'polypeptide(L)' 'MNSKFIIKFEKGNLEQTYKLAEIDLLNGLNGVFELLDEEFISTVVSRFESMNDDFSKTWHRYEA' A
#
# COMPACT_ATOMS: atom_id res chain seq x y z
N MET A 1 -26.36 0.78 -1.61
CA MET A 1 -25.18 1.10 -2.44
C MET A 1 -23.96 0.61 -1.66
N ASN A 2 -23.08 -0.20 -2.25
CA ASN A 2 -21.90 -0.74 -1.55
C ASN A 2 -20.63 -0.09 -2.10
N SER A 3 -20.47 1.20 -1.79
CA SER A 3 -19.33 2.00 -2.26
C SER A 3 -18.05 1.55 -1.55
N LYS A 4 -16.94 1.52 -2.27
CA LYS A 4 -15.61 1.20 -1.73
C LYS A 4 -14.62 2.26 -2.16
N PHE A 5 -13.72 2.61 -1.25
CA PHE A 5 -12.51 3.38 -1.55
C PHE A 5 -11.35 2.42 -1.82
N ILE A 6 -10.43 2.87 -2.66
CA ILE A 6 -9.17 2.17 -2.95
C ILE A 6 -8.04 3.12 -2.64
N ILE A 7 -7.15 2.71 -1.75
CA ILE A 7 -5.85 3.37 -1.54
C ILE A 7 -4.82 2.56 -2.31
N LYS A 8 -4.07 3.22 -3.19
CA LYS A 8 -3.01 2.61 -3.98
C LYS A 8 -1.70 3.35 -3.75
N PHE A 9 -0.69 2.62 -3.32
CA PHE A 9 0.69 3.09 -3.31
C PHE A 9 1.47 2.42 -4.44
N GLU A 10 2.36 3.17 -5.08
CA GLU A 10 3.22 2.70 -6.17
C GLU A 10 4.66 3.16 -5.94
N LYS A 11 5.62 2.26 -6.15
CA LYS A 11 7.07 2.55 -6.16
C LYS A 11 7.73 1.76 -7.27
N GLY A 12 8.05 2.42 -8.38
CA GLY A 12 8.62 1.76 -9.56
C GLY A 12 7.66 0.73 -10.15
N ASN A 13 8.06 -0.54 -10.16
CA ASN A 13 7.27 -1.68 -10.68
C ASN A 13 6.42 -2.39 -9.59
N LEU A 14 6.39 -1.87 -8.37
CA LEU A 14 5.69 -2.48 -7.25
C LEU A 14 4.44 -1.66 -6.89
N GLU A 15 3.37 -2.37 -6.52
CA GLU A 15 2.13 -1.77 -6.02
C GLU A 15 1.67 -2.41 -4.70
N GLN A 16 1.04 -1.60 -3.84
CA GLN A 16 0.31 -2.06 -2.64
C GLN A 16 -1.09 -1.43 -2.67
N THR A 17 -2.13 -2.26 -2.56
CA THR A 17 -3.53 -1.83 -2.69
C THR A 17 -4.34 -2.21 -1.46
N TYR A 18 -5.05 -1.23 -0.88
CA TYR A 18 -5.99 -1.42 0.23
C TYR A 18 -7.40 -1.08 -0.24
N LYS A 19 -8.36 -1.95 0.08
CA LYS A 19 -9.78 -1.75 -0.24
C LYS A 19 -10.54 -1.49 1.05
N LEU A 20 -11.24 -0.35 1.12
CA LEU A 20 -11.99 0.09 2.28
C LEU A 20 -13.47 0.18 1.90
N ALA A 21 -14.37 -0.39 2.72
CA ALA A 21 -15.80 -0.16 2.52
C ALA A 21 -16.16 1.23 3.07
N GLU A 22 -17.00 1.98 2.37
CA GLU A 22 -17.42 3.32 2.82
C GLU A 22 -18.12 3.27 4.19
N ILE A 23 -18.84 2.18 4.47
CA ILE A 23 -19.54 1.96 5.76
C ILE A 23 -18.59 1.84 6.96
N ASP A 24 -17.32 1.51 6.73
CA ASP A 24 -16.33 1.33 7.80
C ASP A 24 -15.64 2.66 8.16
N LEU A 25 -15.91 3.74 7.40
CA LEU A 25 -15.29 5.05 7.60
C LEU A 25 -16.23 5.97 8.37
N LEU A 26 -15.89 6.22 9.63
CA LEU A 26 -16.65 7.11 10.52
C LEU A 26 -16.82 8.53 9.94
N ASN A 27 -15.81 9.00 9.20
CA ASN A 27 -15.76 10.34 8.61
C ASN A 27 -15.88 10.32 7.07
N GLY A 28 -16.40 9.24 6.48
CA GLY A 28 -16.48 9.09 5.02
C GLY A 28 -15.11 9.27 4.36
N LEU A 29 -15.02 10.06 3.29
CA LEU A 29 -13.77 10.33 2.57
C LEU A 29 -12.67 10.92 3.48
N ASN A 30 -13.01 11.74 4.47
CA ASN A 30 -12.00 12.31 5.38
C ASN A 30 -11.31 11.23 6.23
N GLY A 31 -12.04 10.15 6.56
CA GLY A 31 -11.45 9.00 7.24
C GLY A 31 -10.39 8.30 6.40
N VAL A 32 -10.46 8.38 5.06
CA VAL A 32 -9.39 7.85 4.18
C VAL A 32 -8.10 8.65 4.38
N PHE A 33 -8.17 9.98 4.49
CA PHE A 33 -6.99 10.82 4.71
C PHE A 33 -6.40 10.63 6.10
N GLU A 34 -7.23 10.39 7.12
CA GLU A 34 -6.77 10.06 8.47
C GLU A 34 -5.97 8.75 8.50
N LEU A 35 -6.34 7.76 7.69
CA LEU A 35 -5.60 6.49 7.54
C LEU A 35 -4.25 6.66 6.81
N LEU A 36 -4.03 7.79 6.12
CA LEU A 36 -2.79 8.10 5.41
C LEU A 36 -1.82 8.91 6.29
N ASP A 37 -1.74 8.56 7.58
CA ASP A 37 -0.82 9.21 8.50
C ASP A 37 0.66 8.89 8.20
N GLU A 38 1.55 9.66 8.81
CA GLU A 38 2.98 9.55 8.60
C GLU A 38 3.55 8.18 9.04
N GLU A 39 3.02 7.61 10.11
CA GLU A 39 3.45 6.30 10.62
C GLU A 39 3.10 5.20 9.60
N PHE A 40 1.86 5.18 9.14
CA PHE A 40 1.39 4.23 8.13
C PHE A 40 2.18 4.38 6.83
N ILE A 41 2.36 5.61 6.33
CA ILE A 41 3.15 5.86 5.11
C ILE A 41 4.58 5.34 5.28
N SER A 42 5.23 5.59 6.41
CA SER A 42 6.58 5.08 6.70
C SER A 42 6.64 3.55 6.62
N THR A 43 5.64 2.85 7.19
CA THR A 43 5.58 1.39 7.09
C THR A 43 5.34 0.90 5.66
N VAL A 44 4.54 1.61 4.86
CA VAL A 44 4.32 1.28 3.44
C VAL A 44 5.61 1.41 2.64
N VAL A 45 6.41 2.44 2.90
CA VAL A 45 7.74 2.64 2.30
C VAL A 45 8.66 1.48 2.64
N SER A 46 8.74 1.10 3.92
CA SER A 46 9.57 -0.04 4.37
C SER A 46 9.13 -1.37 3.74
N ARG A 47 7.82 -1.57 3.52
CA ARG A 47 7.31 -2.74 2.78
C ARG A 47 7.79 -2.77 1.35
N PHE A 48 7.79 -1.63 0.64
CA PHE A 48 8.32 -1.59 -0.73
C PHE A 48 9.81 -1.91 -0.79
N GLU A 49 10.58 -1.47 0.19
CA GLU A 49 12.01 -1.80 0.27
C GLU A 49 12.22 -3.30 0.45
N SER A 50 11.46 -3.92 1.37
CA SER A 50 11.48 -5.37 1.58
C SER A 50 11.05 -6.13 0.31
N MET A 51 9.96 -5.72 -0.34
CA MET A 51 9.50 -6.32 -1.60
C MET A 51 10.56 -6.27 -2.69
N ASN A 52 11.25 -5.13 -2.82
CA ASN A 52 12.31 -4.96 -3.81
C ASN A 52 13.53 -5.83 -3.48
N ASP A 53 13.91 -5.94 -2.21
CA ASP A 53 15.01 -6.79 -1.75
C ASP A 53 14.72 -8.28 -2.01
N ASP A 54 13.51 -8.75 -1.66
CA ASP A 54 13.08 -10.13 -1.88
C ASP A 54 13.08 -10.50 -3.37
N PHE A 55 12.60 -9.59 -4.21
CA PHE A 55 12.62 -9.76 -5.66
C PHE A 55 14.07 -9.78 -6.19
N SER A 56 14.89 -8.81 -5.79
CA SER A 56 16.29 -8.72 -6.21
C SER A 56 17.10 -9.96 -5.82
N LYS A 57 16.93 -10.46 -4.60
CA LYS A 57 17.56 -11.70 -4.13
C LYS A 57 17.15 -12.90 -4.98
N THR A 58 15.89 -12.97 -5.37
CA THR A 58 15.39 -14.08 -6.22
C THR A 58 15.95 -13.97 -7.63
N TRP A 59 15.95 -12.77 -8.20
CA TRP A 59 16.57 -12.50 -9.49
C TRP A 59 18.04 -12.92 -9.51
N HIS A 60 18.82 -12.53 -8.50
CA HIS A 60 20.23 -12.89 -8.40
C HIS A 60 20.51 -14.40 -8.28
N ARG A 61 19.55 -15.20 -7.82
CA ARG A 61 19.72 -16.66 -7.75
C ARG A 61 19.55 -17.37 -9.10
N TYR A 62 18.82 -16.78 -10.04
CA TYR A 62 18.38 -17.47 -11.25
C TYR A 62 18.75 -16.76 -12.56
N GLU A 63 18.90 -15.43 -12.56
CA GLU A 63 18.96 -14.61 -13.78
C GLU A 63 20.18 -13.67 -13.86
N ALA A 64 21.04 -13.61 -12.82
CA ALA A 64 22.22 -12.74 -12.77
C ALA A 64 23.53 -13.50 -12.96
#